data_AF-A0A1Z9E2S7-F1
#
_entry.id   AF-A0A1Z9E2S7-F1
#
_cell.length_a   1.000
_cell.length_b   1.000
_cell.length_c   1.000
_cell.angle_alpha   90.00
_cell.angle_beta   90.00
_cell.angle_gamma   90.00
#
_symmetry.space_group_name_H-M   'P 1'
#
loop_
_entity.id
_entity.type
_entity.pdbx_description
1 polymer ?
#
loop_
_entity_poly.entity_id
_entity_poly.type
_entity_poly.pdbx_seq_one_letter_code
_entity_poly.pdbx_strand_id
1 'polypeptide(L)'
;MRIVIYLSVLFLLGCSAQQTVPVENAELKYNPKAAQINVQLGANYIASKNYLAADEKLKRALQQDPKSSKAHWVYAILQEKLAQPEAAETYYRKALKIDNKDTSGMYNYATFLCRHKRYQASAGYFQQVLADPLYPSRATAFLRAGLCTMEIPDYSASQHYFEETLKLQNNQRVALYQLAKLNFKTKKYVQAKHHIAGFESVSEHTQSSLLLAYQIEHALGDTVAAQEYADMLKHDYPDSQEVQLLVESADETQDK
;
A
#
# COMPACT_ATOMS: atom_id res chain seq x y z
N MET A 1 32.33 -80.81 -40.06
CA MET A 1 31.86 -80.84 -38.66
C MET A 1 31.41 -79.42 -38.31
N ARG A 2 30.10 -79.19 -38.13
CA ARG A 2 29.50 -77.85 -37.97
C ARG A 2 29.66 -77.38 -36.52
N ILE A 3 30.26 -76.21 -36.29
CA ILE A 3 30.31 -75.54 -34.99
C ILE A 3 29.25 -74.43 -35.03
N VAL A 4 28.22 -74.56 -34.20
CA VAL A 4 27.16 -73.57 -34.02
C VAL A 4 27.47 -72.79 -32.74
N ILE A 5 27.75 -71.49 -32.89
CA ILE A 5 27.97 -70.55 -31.78
C ILE A 5 26.63 -69.86 -31.50
N TYR A 6 26.00 -70.16 -30.37
CA TYR A 6 24.80 -69.46 -29.91
C TYR A 6 25.21 -68.20 -29.13
N LEU A 7 24.90 -67.04 -29.70
CA LEU A 7 25.03 -65.74 -29.05
C LEU A 7 23.79 -65.50 -28.18
N SER A 8 23.90 -65.74 -26.88
CA SER A 8 22.83 -65.46 -25.91
C SER A 8 22.83 -63.98 -25.53
N VAL A 9 21.94 -63.20 -26.15
CA VAL A 9 21.66 -61.80 -25.77
C VAL A 9 20.62 -61.79 -24.65
N LEU A 10 21.05 -61.42 -23.44
CA LEU A 10 20.19 -61.23 -22.28
C LEU A 10 19.51 -59.84 -22.37
N PHE A 11 18.21 -59.81 -22.64
CA PHE A 11 17.41 -58.58 -22.52
C PHE A 11 17.08 -58.34 -21.03
N LEU A 12 17.73 -57.35 -20.42
CA LEU A 12 17.33 -56.82 -19.12
C LEU A 12 16.12 -55.90 -19.32
N LEU A 13 14.92 -56.45 -19.05
CA LEU A 13 13.70 -55.65 -18.89
C LEU A 13 13.79 -54.90 -17.55
N GLY A 14 14.33 -53.69 -17.58
CA GLY A 14 14.25 -52.73 -16.48
C GLY A 14 12.82 -52.21 -16.36
N CYS A 15 12.01 -52.84 -15.51
CA CYS A 15 10.71 -52.31 -15.12
C CYS A 15 10.93 -51.26 -14.02
N SER A 16 11.08 -49.97 -14.40
CA SER A 16 11.01 -48.89 -13.41
C SER A 16 9.55 -48.76 -12.98
N ALA A 17 9.18 -49.44 -11.90
CA ALA A 17 7.96 -49.14 -11.17
C ALA A 17 8.07 -47.69 -10.68
N GLN A 18 7.49 -46.75 -11.43
CA GLN A 18 7.17 -45.44 -10.89
C GLN A 18 6.24 -45.68 -9.71
N GLN A 19 6.79 -45.60 -8.49
CA GLN A 19 6.00 -45.36 -7.30
C GLN A 19 5.29 -44.02 -7.52
N THR A 20 4.06 -44.09 -8.00
CA THR A 20 3.10 -43.02 -7.79
C THR A 20 2.93 -42.92 -6.28
N VAL A 21 3.67 -41.99 -5.66
CA VAL A 21 3.42 -41.58 -4.29
C VAL A 21 1.94 -41.20 -4.27
N PRO A 22 1.08 -41.86 -3.47
CA PRO A 22 -0.29 -41.41 -3.35
C PRO A 22 -0.20 -39.97 -2.89
N VAL A 23 -0.78 -39.04 -3.65
CA VAL A 23 -1.09 -37.71 -3.11
C VAL A 23 -2.17 -37.98 -2.08
N GLU A 24 -1.71 -38.28 -0.87
CA GLU A 24 -2.54 -38.55 0.27
C GLU A 24 -3.35 -37.28 0.51
N ASN A 25 -4.63 -37.31 0.12
CA ASN A 25 -5.65 -36.39 0.60
C ASN A 25 -5.88 -36.70 2.09
N ALA A 26 -4.83 -36.62 2.91
CA ALA A 26 -4.95 -36.62 4.35
C ALA A 26 -5.77 -35.38 4.68
N GLU A 27 -6.98 -35.58 5.19
CA GLU A 27 -7.80 -34.51 5.74
C GLU A 27 -6.89 -33.67 6.67
N LEU A 28 -6.62 -32.42 6.28
CA LEU A 28 -5.76 -31.55 7.06
C LEU A 28 -6.45 -31.31 8.40
N LYS A 29 -5.97 -32.01 9.43
CA LYS A 29 -6.46 -31.89 10.80
C LYS A 29 -6.32 -30.45 11.27
N TYR A 30 -7.31 -29.97 12.03
CA TYR A 30 -7.27 -28.68 12.69
C TYR A 30 -5.94 -28.49 13.45
N ASN A 31 -5.18 -27.47 13.05
CA ASN A 31 -3.84 -27.20 13.57
C ASN A 31 -3.51 -25.70 13.46
N PRO A 32 -3.88 -24.89 14.47
CA PRO A 32 -3.67 -23.44 14.47
C PRO A 32 -2.20 -23.02 14.36
N LYS A 33 -1.29 -23.80 14.94
CA LYS A 33 0.15 -23.51 14.88
C LYS A 33 0.69 -23.69 13.45
N ALA A 34 0.31 -24.78 12.79
CA ALA A 34 0.64 -24.98 11.38
C ALA A 34 -0.02 -23.91 10.49
N ALA A 35 -1.28 -23.54 10.78
CA ALA A 35 -1.97 -22.48 10.07
C ALA A 35 -1.20 -21.15 10.19
N GLN A 36 -0.77 -20.78 11.40
CA GLN A 36 0.00 -19.56 11.64
C GLN A 36 1.32 -19.53 10.84
N ILE A 37 2.05 -20.65 10.78
CA ILE A 37 3.28 -20.77 9.98
C ILE A 37 2.95 -20.59 8.49
N ASN A 38 1.91 -21.25 8.00
CA ASN A 38 1.47 -21.11 6.61
C ASN A 38 1.02 -19.67 6.28
N VAL A 39 0.39 -18.96 7.22
CA VAL A 39 0.07 -17.53 7.06
C VAL A 39 1.33 -16.68 6.93
N GLN A 40 2.35 -16.93 7.77
CA GLN A 40 3.63 -16.21 7.69
C GLN A 40 4.33 -16.47 6.35
N LEU A 41 4.39 -17.74 5.91
CA LEU A 41 4.93 -18.10 4.60
C LEU A 41 4.15 -17.42 3.47
N GLY A 42 2.82 -17.46 3.53
CA GLY A 42 1.95 -16.80 2.57
C GLY A 42 2.22 -15.30 2.45
N ALA A 43 2.31 -14.60 3.58
CA ALA A 43 2.65 -13.17 3.63
C ALA A 43 4.03 -12.88 3.02
N ASN A 44 5.04 -13.71 3.33
CA ASN A 44 6.38 -13.58 2.76
C ASN A 44 6.37 -13.80 1.23
N TYR A 45 5.64 -14.80 0.75
CA TYR A 45 5.50 -15.03 -0.69
C TYR A 45 4.75 -13.90 -1.41
N ILE A 46 3.74 -13.27 -0.79
CA ILE A 46 3.12 -12.04 -1.31
C ILE A 46 4.16 -10.94 -1.46
N ALA A 47 5.01 -10.73 -0.44
CA ALA A 47 6.05 -9.70 -0.46
C ALA A 47 7.08 -9.95 -1.58
N SER A 48 7.44 -11.20 -1.84
CA SER A 48 8.31 -11.61 -2.93
C SER A 48 7.60 -11.75 -4.29
N LYS A 49 6.32 -11.35 -4.39
CA LYS A 49 5.46 -11.46 -5.60
C LYS A 49 5.28 -12.90 -6.12
N ASN A 50 5.58 -13.91 -5.31
CA ASN A 50 5.31 -15.31 -5.65
C ASN A 50 3.87 -15.68 -5.24
N TYR A 51 2.91 -15.19 -6.02
CA TYR A 51 1.48 -15.31 -5.68
C TYR A 51 0.96 -16.76 -5.71
N LEU A 52 1.55 -17.62 -6.54
CA LEU A 52 1.19 -19.03 -6.60
C LEU A 52 1.55 -19.76 -5.29
N ALA A 53 2.77 -19.58 -4.79
CA ALA A 53 3.18 -20.16 -3.51
C ALA A 53 2.40 -19.55 -2.35
N ALA A 54 2.09 -18.25 -2.41
CA ALA A 54 1.24 -17.60 -1.41
C ALA A 54 -0.15 -18.23 -1.34
N ASP A 55 -0.79 -18.46 -2.51
CA ASP A 55 -2.12 -19.07 -2.60
C ASP A 55 -2.13 -20.47 -1.97
N GLU A 56 -1.15 -21.30 -2.30
CA GLU A 56 -1.02 -22.65 -1.77
C GLU A 56 -0.91 -22.63 -0.22
N LYS A 57 -0.03 -21.79 0.34
CA LYS A 57 0.15 -21.72 1.79
C LYS A 57 -1.08 -21.17 2.49
N LEU A 58 -1.72 -20.14 1.95
CA LEU A 58 -2.88 -19.53 2.58
C LEU A 58 -4.13 -20.40 2.51
N LYS A 59 -4.33 -21.16 1.42
CA LYS A 59 -5.38 -22.20 1.35
C LYS A 59 -5.15 -23.29 2.39
N ARG A 60 -3.90 -23.77 2.54
CA ARG A 60 -3.53 -24.72 3.60
C ARG A 60 -3.79 -24.16 4.99
N ALA A 61 -3.46 -22.89 5.24
CA ALA A 61 -3.75 -22.23 6.51
C ALA A 61 -5.25 -22.20 6.81
N LEU A 62 -6.07 -21.84 5.82
CA LEU A 62 -7.54 -21.79 5.96
C LEU A 62 -8.18 -23.19 6.13
N GLN A 63 -7.57 -24.24 5.59
CA GLN A 63 -7.97 -25.62 5.84
C GLN A 63 -7.63 -26.06 7.28
N GLN A 64 -6.43 -25.71 7.75
CA GLN A 64 -5.94 -26.06 9.09
C GLN A 64 -6.60 -25.25 10.22
N ASP A 65 -6.96 -24.00 9.96
CA ASP A 65 -7.72 -23.15 10.87
C ASP A 65 -8.68 -22.23 10.09
N PRO A 66 -9.90 -22.70 9.81
CA PRO A 66 -10.92 -21.90 9.12
C PRO A 66 -11.36 -20.65 9.90
N LYS A 67 -11.07 -20.57 11.20
CA LYS A 67 -11.41 -19.44 12.08
C LYS A 67 -10.19 -18.56 12.37
N SER A 68 -9.11 -18.67 11.62
CA SER A 68 -7.99 -17.74 11.73
C SER A 68 -8.31 -16.41 11.06
N SER A 69 -8.66 -15.38 11.85
CA SER A 69 -8.86 -14.01 11.33
C SER A 69 -7.66 -13.56 10.49
N LYS A 70 -6.45 -13.87 10.96
CA LYS A 70 -5.19 -13.56 10.27
C LYS A 70 -5.06 -14.24 8.91
N ALA A 71 -5.42 -15.52 8.81
CA ALA A 71 -5.39 -16.22 7.53
C ALA A 71 -6.36 -15.59 6.52
N HIS A 72 -7.56 -15.21 6.97
CA HIS A 72 -8.55 -14.54 6.12
C HIS A 72 -8.03 -13.18 5.61
N TRP A 73 -7.51 -12.28 6.45
CA TRP A 73 -7.06 -10.98 5.93
C TRP A 73 -5.77 -11.07 5.10
N VAL A 74 -4.84 -11.99 5.40
CA VAL A 74 -3.66 -12.18 4.54
C VAL A 74 -4.07 -12.75 3.18
N TYR A 75 -5.05 -13.66 3.15
CA TYR A 75 -5.60 -14.16 1.89
C TYR A 75 -6.36 -13.08 1.12
N ALA A 76 -7.07 -12.17 1.81
CA ALA A 76 -7.68 -11.01 1.20
C ALA A 76 -6.64 -10.12 0.47
N ILE A 77 -5.49 -9.85 1.11
CA ILE A 77 -4.38 -9.11 0.48
C ILE A 77 -3.88 -9.83 -0.78
N LEU A 78 -3.76 -11.16 -0.74
CA LEU A 78 -3.39 -11.93 -1.94
C LEU A 78 -4.42 -11.74 -3.06
N GLN A 79 -5.71 -11.81 -2.75
CA GLN A 79 -6.77 -11.58 -3.74
C GLN A 79 -6.68 -10.18 -4.36
N GLU A 80 -6.33 -9.15 -3.58
CA GLU A 80 -6.05 -7.81 -4.14
C GLU A 80 -4.87 -7.82 -5.11
N LYS A 81 -3.78 -8.53 -4.79
CA LYS A 81 -2.62 -8.65 -5.69
C LYS A 81 -2.93 -9.43 -6.97
N LEU A 82 -3.92 -10.32 -6.91
CA LEU A 82 -4.46 -11.05 -8.05
C LEU A 82 -5.57 -10.29 -8.79
N ALA A 83 -5.81 -9.02 -8.46
CA ALA A 83 -6.86 -8.18 -9.05
C ALA A 83 -8.28 -8.78 -8.92
N GLN A 84 -8.57 -9.43 -7.78
CA GLN A 84 -9.88 -10.00 -7.42
C GLN A 84 -10.50 -9.25 -6.23
N PRO A 85 -11.02 -8.02 -6.42
CA PRO A 85 -11.45 -7.16 -5.32
C PRO A 85 -12.69 -7.68 -4.57
N GLU A 86 -13.62 -8.36 -5.24
CA GLU A 86 -14.81 -8.94 -4.62
C GLU A 86 -14.45 -10.11 -3.68
N ALA A 87 -13.50 -10.94 -4.13
CA ALA A 87 -12.95 -12.01 -3.31
C ALA A 87 -12.21 -11.42 -2.11
N ALA A 88 -11.37 -10.39 -2.32
CA ALA A 88 -10.67 -9.69 -1.25
C ALA A 88 -11.63 -9.15 -0.19
N GLU A 89 -12.69 -8.44 -0.58
CA GLU A 89 -13.68 -7.90 0.36
C GLU A 89 -14.36 -9.02 1.15
N THR A 90 -14.69 -10.13 0.50
CA THR A 90 -15.29 -11.30 1.16
C THR A 90 -14.40 -11.83 2.29
N TYR A 91 -13.10 -11.96 2.04
CA TYR A 91 -12.14 -12.45 3.03
C TYR A 91 -11.85 -11.42 4.13
N TYR A 92 -11.78 -10.13 3.81
CA TYR A 92 -11.68 -9.08 4.84
C TYR A 92 -12.88 -9.09 5.80
N ARG A 93 -14.10 -9.20 5.26
CA ARG A 93 -15.31 -9.27 6.08
C ARG A 93 -15.37 -10.54 6.94
N LYS A 94 -14.89 -11.68 6.42
CA LYS A 94 -14.74 -12.91 7.21
C LYS A 94 -13.77 -12.71 8.37
N ALA A 95 -12.61 -12.11 8.12
CA ALA A 95 -11.63 -11.82 9.17
C ALA A 95 -12.25 -10.97 10.29
N LEU A 96 -12.89 -9.86 9.94
CA LEU A 96 -13.53 -8.96 10.92
C LEU A 96 -14.74 -9.57 11.65
N LYS A 97 -15.42 -10.54 11.03
CA LYS A 97 -16.50 -11.30 11.70
C LYS A 97 -15.95 -12.28 12.73
N ILE A 98 -14.79 -12.87 12.45
CA ILE A 98 -14.11 -13.82 13.34
C ILE A 98 -13.51 -13.10 14.53
N ASP A 99 -12.77 -12.03 14.27
CA ASP A 99 -12.15 -11.20 15.29
C ASP A 99 -12.35 -9.72 14.94
N ASN A 100 -13.32 -9.12 15.62
CA ASN A 100 -13.64 -7.70 15.48
C ASN A 100 -12.71 -6.79 16.31
N LYS A 101 -11.64 -7.33 16.89
CA LYS A 101 -10.59 -6.57 17.58
C LYS A 101 -9.23 -6.73 16.91
N ASP A 102 -9.13 -7.43 15.79
CA ASP A 102 -7.90 -7.51 15.00
C ASP A 102 -7.63 -6.16 14.32
N THR A 103 -6.89 -5.30 15.03
CA THR A 103 -6.48 -3.98 14.56
C THR A 103 -5.72 -4.05 13.23
N SER A 104 -4.93 -5.11 12.99
CA SER A 104 -4.21 -5.29 11.73
C SER A 104 -5.17 -5.62 10.58
N GLY A 105 -6.14 -6.50 10.83
CA GLY A 105 -7.22 -6.81 9.89
C GLY A 105 -8.04 -5.57 9.53
N MET A 106 -8.40 -4.74 10.52
CA MET A 106 -9.10 -3.46 10.30
C MET A 106 -8.29 -2.48 9.46
N TYR A 107 -7.00 -2.31 9.76
CA TYR A 107 -6.12 -1.42 9.00
C TYR A 107 -6.00 -1.83 7.52
N ASN A 108 -5.87 -3.14 7.26
CA ASN A 108 -5.81 -3.63 5.89
C ASN A 108 -7.13 -3.43 5.15
N TYR A 109 -8.26 -3.68 5.80
CA TYR A 109 -9.57 -3.44 5.20
C TYR A 109 -9.86 -1.95 4.98
N ALA A 110 -9.48 -1.08 5.92
CA ALA A 110 -9.55 0.38 5.73
C ALA A 110 -8.77 0.79 4.47
N THR A 111 -7.53 0.30 4.34
CA THR A 111 -6.69 0.62 3.18
C THR A 111 -7.29 0.08 1.88
N PHE A 112 -7.90 -1.13 1.89
CA PHE A 112 -8.65 -1.67 0.77
C PHE A 112 -9.83 -0.77 0.37
N LEU A 113 -10.66 -0.37 1.34
CA LEU A 113 -11.80 0.52 1.12
C LEU A 113 -11.36 1.85 0.51
N CYS A 114 -10.25 2.40 1.01
CA CYS A 114 -9.68 3.64 0.49
C CYS A 114 -9.29 3.53 -0.99
N ARG A 115 -8.57 2.46 -1.37
CA ARG A 115 -8.19 2.19 -2.77
C ARG A 115 -9.40 2.07 -3.69
N HIS A 116 -10.53 1.60 -3.17
CA HIS A 116 -11.79 1.45 -3.89
C HIS A 116 -12.72 2.66 -3.73
N LYS A 117 -12.17 3.83 -3.37
CA LYS A 117 -12.89 5.11 -3.26
C LYS A 117 -14.03 5.13 -2.23
N ARG A 118 -14.04 4.17 -1.30
CA ARG A 118 -15.02 4.10 -0.19
C ARG A 118 -14.48 4.87 1.02
N TYR A 119 -14.20 6.15 0.82
CA TYR A 119 -13.44 6.99 1.74
C TYR A 119 -14.09 7.13 3.13
N GLN A 120 -15.40 7.36 3.19
CA GLN A 120 -16.16 7.45 4.44
C GLN A 120 -16.06 6.16 5.27
N ALA A 121 -16.28 5.01 4.64
CA ALA A 121 -16.16 3.71 5.31
C ALA A 121 -14.71 3.45 5.76
N SER A 122 -13.73 3.78 4.93
CA SER A 122 -12.31 3.69 5.28
C SER A 122 -11.98 4.54 6.51
N ALA A 123 -12.47 5.77 6.59
CA ALA A 123 -12.23 6.67 7.71
C ALA A 123 -12.73 6.05 9.04
N GLY A 124 -13.93 5.47 9.04
CA GLY A 124 -14.49 4.79 10.22
C GLY A 124 -13.65 3.60 10.71
N TYR A 125 -13.01 2.85 9.82
CA TYR A 125 -12.08 1.79 10.22
C TYR A 125 -10.72 2.35 10.68
N PHE A 126 -10.19 3.39 10.05
CA PHE A 126 -8.96 4.04 10.53
C PHE A 126 -9.14 4.65 11.92
N GLN A 127 -10.32 5.21 12.24
CA GLN A 127 -10.64 5.67 13.59
C GLN A 127 -10.55 4.53 14.63
N GLN A 128 -11.10 3.35 14.31
CA GLN A 128 -11.00 2.18 15.17
C GLN A 128 -9.55 1.71 15.34
N VAL A 129 -8.78 1.70 14.25
CA VAL A 129 -7.34 1.36 14.29
C VAL A 129 -6.56 2.31 15.20
N LEU A 130 -6.82 3.61 15.09
CA LEU A 130 -6.12 4.65 15.84
C LEU A 130 -6.60 4.77 17.30
N ALA A 131 -7.75 4.18 17.64
CA ALA A 131 -8.22 4.03 19.01
C ALA A 131 -7.42 2.97 19.79
N ASP A 132 -6.67 2.08 19.13
CA ASP A 132 -5.76 1.13 19.77
C ASP A 132 -4.38 1.79 20.01
N PRO A 133 -4.04 2.19 21.26
CA PRO A 133 -2.77 2.84 21.59
C PRO A 133 -1.55 1.94 21.35
N LEU A 134 -1.74 0.62 21.28
CA LEU A 134 -0.67 -0.36 21.13
C LEU A 134 -0.43 -0.77 19.68
N TYR A 135 -1.18 -0.21 18.72
CA TYR A 135 -0.96 -0.53 17.31
C TYR A 135 0.48 -0.16 16.89
N PRO A 136 1.32 -1.11 16.43
CA PRO A 136 2.75 -0.85 16.24
C PRO A 136 3.07 0.20 15.17
N SER A 137 2.17 0.42 14.21
CA SER A 137 2.39 1.32 13.07
C SER A 137 1.43 2.51 13.06
N ARG A 138 1.20 3.12 14.23
CA ARG A 138 0.29 4.29 14.39
C ARG A 138 0.61 5.44 13.43
N ALA A 139 1.88 5.84 13.28
CA ALA A 139 2.27 6.90 12.35
C ALA A 139 1.86 6.57 10.90
N THR A 140 2.07 5.32 10.46
CA THR A 140 1.63 4.85 9.14
C THR A 140 0.11 4.82 9.01
N ALA A 141 -0.62 4.43 10.07
CA ALA A 141 -2.08 4.47 10.08
C ALA A 141 -2.62 5.89 9.98
N PHE A 142 -2.06 6.84 10.74
CA PHE A 142 -2.38 8.26 10.62
C PHE A 142 -2.12 8.77 9.20
N LEU A 143 -0.94 8.49 8.64
CA LEU A 143 -0.61 8.91 7.28
C LEU A 143 -1.62 8.39 6.25
N ARG A 144 -1.96 7.10 6.32
CA ARG A 144 -2.93 6.50 5.39
C ARG A 144 -4.34 7.04 5.59
N ALA A 145 -4.75 7.28 6.83
CA ALA A 145 -6.02 7.90 7.14
C ALA A 145 -6.08 9.31 6.54
N GLY A 146 -5.04 10.12 6.74
CA GLY A 146 -4.93 11.48 6.18
C GLY A 146 -5.02 11.49 4.66
N LEU A 147 -4.27 10.60 3.98
CA LEU A 147 -4.35 10.44 2.52
C LEU A 147 -5.75 10.05 2.06
N CYS A 148 -6.45 9.20 2.82
CA CYS A 148 -7.78 8.75 2.47
C CYS A 148 -8.84 9.84 2.63
N THR A 149 -8.74 10.61 3.72
CA THR A 149 -9.70 11.67 4.04
C THR A 149 -9.45 12.95 3.26
N MET A 150 -8.33 13.09 2.54
CA MET A 150 -8.14 14.17 1.54
C MET A 150 -9.21 14.17 0.44
N GLU A 151 -9.82 13.02 0.19
CA GLU A 151 -10.86 12.84 -0.84
C GLU A 151 -12.28 13.12 -0.30
N ILE A 152 -12.39 13.44 0.99
CA ILE A 152 -13.64 13.86 1.63
C ILE A 152 -13.63 15.40 1.67
N PRO A 153 -14.71 16.08 1.22
CA PRO A 153 -14.74 17.55 1.16
C PRO A 153 -14.42 18.28 2.48
N ASP A 154 -14.64 17.63 3.62
CA ASP A 154 -14.22 18.11 4.94
C ASP A 154 -12.78 17.68 5.23
N TYR A 155 -11.84 18.60 5.00
CA TYR A 155 -10.41 18.35 5.20
C TYR A 155 -9.97 18.38 6.67
N SER A 156 -10.84 18.66 7.64
CA SER A 156 -10.47 18.75 9.06
C SER A 156 -9.83 17.46 9.57
N ALA A 157 -10.43 16.31 9.22
CA ALA A 157 -9.91 15.00 9.57
C ALA A 157 -8.55 14.73 8.90
N SER A 158 -8.39 15.13 7.64
CA SER A 158 -7.14 14.95 6.91
C SER A 158 -6.00 15.77 7.51
N GLN A 159 -6.26 17.04 7.82
CA GLN A 159 -5.30 17.92 8.49
C GLN A 159 -4.86 17.30 9.82
N HIS A 160 -5.82 16.90 10.66
CA HIS A 160 -5.53 16.26 11.96
C HIS A 160 -4.64 15.02 11.81
N TYR A 161 -4.97 14.12 10.87
CA TYR A 161 -4.20 12.90 10.69
C TYR A 161 -2.77 13.14 10.19
N PHE A 162 -2.55 14.14 9.33
CA PHE A 162 -1.18 14.49 8.95
C PHE A 162 -0.41 15.16 10.09
N GLU A 163 -1.05 16.02 10.89
CA GLU A 163 -0.42 16.61 12.09
C GLU A 163 -0.01 15.52 13.10
N GLU A 164 -0.88 14.55 13.37
CA GLU A 164 -0.53 13.41 14.23
C GLU A 164 0.58 12.53 13.63
N THR A 165 0.64 12.42 12.30
CA THR A 165 1.77 11.77 11.63
C THR A 165 3.08 12.50 11.95
N LEU A 166 3.10 13.84 11.85
CA LEU A 166 4.30 14.65 12.12
C LEU A 166 4.69 14.69 13.60
N LYS A 167 3.73 14.54 14.53
CA LYS A 167 4.04 14.38 15.96
C LYS A 167 4.83 13.09 16.24
N LEU A 168 4.52 12.01 15.52
CA LEU A 168 5.21 10.72 15.66
C LEU A 168 6.46 10.61 14.78
N GLN A 169 6.47 11.29 13.63
CA GLN A 169 7.53 11.27 12.63
C GLN A 169 7.68 12.67 12.03
N ASN A 170 8.46 13.52 12.69
CA ASN A 170 8.63 14.94 12.34
C ASN A 170 9.11 15.20 10.91
N ASN A 171 9.85 14.27 10.31
CA ASN A 171 10.43 14.34 8.97
C ASN A 171 9.64 13.53 7.94
N GLN A 172 8.37 13.20 8.21
CA GLN A 172 7.58 12.40 7.28
C GLN A 172 7.18 13.23 6.05
N ARG A 173 8.01 13.14 5.00
CA ARG A 173 7.89 13.87 3.73
C ARG A 173 6.49 13.89 3.10
N VAL A 174 5.77 12.76 3.10
CA VAL A 174 4.42 12.71 2.49
C VAL A 174 3.44 13.54 3.31
N ALA A 175 3.52 13.53 4.64
CA ALA A 175 2.65 14.35 5.48
C ALA A 175 2.99 15.84 5.34
N LEU A 176 4.28 16.20 5.29
CA LEU A 176 4.74 17.57 5.03
C LEU A 176 4.18 18.10 3.70
N TYR A 177 4.39 17.36 2.60
CA TYR A 177 3.89 17.75 1.29
C TYR A 177 2.36 17.87 1.24
N GLN A 178 1.63 16.91 1.82
CA GLN A 178 0.17 16.95 1.82
C GLN A 178 -0.40 18.07 2.69
N LEU A 179 0.23 18.39 3.82
CA LEU A 179 -0.13 19.56 4.62
C LEU A 179 0.18 20.87 3.89
N ALA A 180 1.30 20.97 3.17
CA ALA A 180 1.59 22.14 2.34
C ALA A 180 0.49 22.34 1.28
N LYS A 181 0.15 21.29 0.55
CA LYS A 181 -0.91 21.30 -0.48
C LYS A 181 -2.28 21.63 0.11
N LEU A 182 -2.63 21.06 1.26
CA LEU A 182 -3.89 21.32 1.94
C LEU A 182 -3.99 22.75 2.47
N ASN A 183 -2.91 23.25 3.09
CA ASN A 183 -2.84 24.62 3.60
C ASN A 183 -2.92 25.63 2.45
N PHE A 184 -2.26 25.37 1.33
CA PHE A 184 -2.39 26.19 0.12
C PHE A 184 -3.84 26.23 -0.39
N LYS A 185 -4.47 25.05 -0.56
CA LYS A 185 -5.88 24.93 -0.99
C LYS A 185 -6.87 25.65 -0.05
N THR A 186 -6.56 25.68 1.24
CA THR A 186 -7.39 26.35 2.27
C THR A 186 -6.93 27.79 2.54
N LYS A 187 -6.07 28.36 1.69
CA LYS A 187 -5.56 29.74 1.74
C LYS A 187 -4.76 30.10 3.00
N LYS A 188 -4.23 29.09 3.69
CA LYS A 188 -3.34 29.21 4.85
C LYS A 188 -1.88 29.27 4.39
N TYR A 189 -1.51 30.31 3.64
CA TYR A 189 -0.26 30.33 2.87
C TYR A 189 1.01 30.31 3.74
N VAL A 190 1.00 30.95 4.92
CA VAL A 190 2.14 30.92 5.85
C VAL A 190 2.39 29.50 6.36
N GLN A 191 1.34 28.78 6.72
CA GLN A 191 1.44 27.37 7.10
C GLN A 191 1.86 26.52 5.90
N ALA A 192 1.38 26.82 4.69
CA ALA A 192 1.82 26.12 3.49
C ALA A 192 3.32 26.27 3.26
N LYS A 193 3.86 27.51 3.37
CA LYS A 193 5.30 27.82 3.29
C LYS A 193 6.11 27.05 4.33
N HIS A 194 5.63 26.99 5.57
CA HIS A 194 6.30 26.21 6.62
C HIS A 194 6.40 24.71 6.27
N HIS A 195 5.33 24.10 5.79
CA HIS A 195 5.31 22.67 5.49
C HIS A 195 6.08 22.32 4.20
N ILE A 196 6.08 23.18 3.18
CA ILE A 196 6.86 22.94 1.95
C ILE A 196 8.37 23.05 2.23
N ALA A 197 8.81 24.04 3.00
CA ALA A 197 10.20 24.14 3.45
C ALA A 197 10.61 22.92 4.30
N GLY A 198 9.69 22.44 5.15
CA GLY A 198 9.89 21.20 5.89
C GLY A 198 10.10 20.00 4.96
N PHE A 199 9.29 19.85 3.91
CA PHE A 199 9.44 18.80 2.89
C PHE A 199 10.80 18.88 2.18
N GLU A 200 11.22 20.08 1.78
CA GLU A 200 12.48 20.33 1.07
C GLU A 200 13.71 19.99 1.93
N SER A 201 13.62 20.19 3.24
CA SER A 201 14.71 19.81 4.15
C SER A 201 14.96 18.29 4.24
N VAL A 202 14.02 17.46 3.77
CA VAL A 202 14.06 15.99 3.93
C VAL A 202 13.85 15.23 2.61
N SER A 203 13.69 15.93 1.48
CA SER A 203 13.38 15.32 0.18
C SER A 203 13.85 16.22 -0.95
N GLU A 204 14.28 15.59 -2.04
CA GLU A 204 14.57 16.29 -3.29
C GLU A 204 13.31 16.94 -3.86
N HIS A 205 13.51 18.06 -4.54
CA HIS A 205 12.44 18.73 -5.26
C HIS A 205 11.90 17.82 -6.38
N THR A 206 10.59 17.87 -6.57
CA THR A 206 9.86 17.28 -7.70
C THR A 206 9.19 18.41 -8.47
N GLN A 207 8.81 18.16 -9.72
CA GLN A 207 8.05 19.14 -10.51
C GLN A 207 6.81 19.67 -9.77
N SER A 208 6.09 18.79 -9.07
CA SER A 208 4.89 19.15 -8.31
C SER A 208 5.18 19.86 -6.99
N SER A 209 6.37 19.71 -6.39
CA SER A 209 6.74 20.48 -5.20
C SER A 209 7.26 21.87 -5.56
N LEU A 210 8.00 22.00 -6.66
CA LEU A 210 8.45 23.31 -7.16
C LEU A 210 7.27 24.18 -7.59
N LEU A 211 6.31 23.61 -8.34
CA LEU A 211 5.10 24.35 -8.69
C LEU A 211 4.31 24.79 -7.45
N LEU A 212 4.18 23.92 -6.46
CA LEU A 212 3.49 24.26 -5.21
C LEU A 212 4.23 25.37 -4.44
N ALA A 213 5.57 25.30 -4.37
CA ALA A 213 6.39 26.33 -3.73
C ALA A 213 6.25 27.68 -4.45
N TYR A 214 6.33 27.70 -5.78
CA TYR A 214 6.03 28.89 -6.60
C TYR A 214 4.66 29.48 -6.25
N GLN A 215 3.60 28.66 -6.27
CA GLN A 215 2.24 29.10 -6.00
C GLN A 215 2.08 29.67 -4.59
N ILE A 216 2.74 29.07 -3.59
CA ILE A 216 2.73 29.54 -2.20
C ILE A 216 3.41 30.91 -2.09
N GLU A 217 4.62 31.07 -2.64
CA GLU A 217 5.36 32.33 -2.55
C GLU A 217 4.67 33.45 -3.33
N HIS A 218 4.15 33.14 -4.52
CA HIS A 218 3.35 34.08 -5.30
C HIS A 218 2.10 34.54 -4.53
N ALA A 219 1.39 33.62 -3.87
CA ALA A 219 0.22 33.96 -3.05
C ALA A 219 0.58 34.77 -1.78
N LEU A 220 1.82 34.70 -1.31
CA LEU A 220 2.35 35.53 -0.22
C LEU A 220 2.89 36.88 -0.70
N GLY A 221 3.02 37.09 -2.02
CA GLY A 221 3.57 38.30 -2.62
C GLY A 221 5.11 38.32 -2.67
N ASP A 222 5.78 37.19 -2.38
CA ASP A 222 7.23 37.05 -2.49
C ASP A 222 7.61 36.68 -3.93
N THR A 223 7.57 37.68 -4.81
CA THR A 223 7.78 37.49 -6.26
C THR A 223 9.19 37.02 -6.60
N VAL A 224 10.18 37.34 -5.77
CA VAL A 224 11.57 36.90 -5.96
C VAL A 224 11.67 35.40 -5.69
N ALA A 225 11.22 34.94 -4.51
CA ALA A 225 11.24 33.52 -4.18
C ALA A 225 10.37 32.69 -5.14
N ALA A 226 9.21 33.22 -5.54
CA ALA A 226 8.39 32.59 -6.56
C ALA A 226 9.19 32.39 -7.86
N GLN A 227 9.83 33.44 -8.38
CA GLN A 227 10.59 33.34 -9.63
C GLN A 227 11.73 32.31 -9.54
N GLU A 228 12.41 32.21 -8.40
CA GLU A 228 13.44 31.19 -8.18
C GLU A 228 12.88 29.76 -8.35
N TYR A 229 11.72 29.46 -7.76
CA TYR A 229 11.04 28.16 -7.95
C TYR A 229 10.57 27.94 -9.38
N ALA A 230 10.09 28.98 -10.07
CA ALA A 230 9.70 28.90 -11.47
C ALA A 230 10.90 28.58 -12.38
N ASP A 231 12.05 29.19 -12.13
CA ASP A 231 13.27 28.96 -12.90
C ASP A 231 13.83 27.56 -12.65
N MET A 232 13.86 27.10 -11.39
CA MET A 232 14.21 25.72 -11.06
C MET A 232 13.28 24.72 -11.77
N LEU A 233 11.96 24.95 -11.75
CA LEU A 233 10.99 24.08 -12.41
C LEU A 233 11.23 23.98 -13.92
N LYS A 234 11.47 25.12 -14.60
CA LYS A 234 11.75 25.16 -16.04
C LYS A 234 13.11 24.53 -16.38
N HIS A 235 14.10 24.66 -15.50
CA HIS A 235 15.44 24.10 -15.73
C HIS A 235 15.46 22.58 -15.56
N ASP A 236 14.94 22.09 -14.44
CA ASP A 236 15.05 20.68 -14.06
C ASP A 236 13.97 19.80 -14.73
N TYR A 237 12.82 20.40 -15.07
CA TYR A 237 11.65 19.69 -15.60
C TYR A 237 10.98 20.43 -16.78
N PRO A 238 11.73 20.79 -17.84
CA PRO A 238 11.26 21.66 -18.93
C PRO A 238 9.99 21.15 -19.64
N ASP A 239 9.85 19.83 -19.80
CA ASP A 239 8.74 19.21 -20.53
C ASP A 239 7.57 18.77 -19.62
N SER A 240 7.58 19.18 -18.34
CA SER A 240 6.55 18.78 -17.38
C SER A 240 5.22 19.51 -17.59
N GLN A 241 4.11 18.87 -17.22
CA GLN A 241 2.81 19.51 -17.21
C GLN A 241 2.79 20.71 -16.25
N GLU A 242 3.56 20.65 -15.17
CA GLU A 242 3.70 21.73 -14.20
C GLU A 242 4.29 23.01 -14.80
N VAL A 243 5.19 22.92 -15.78
CA VAL A 243 5.66 24.09 -16.53
C VAL A 243 4.53 24.70 -17.36
N GLN A 244 3.65 23.89 -17.96
CA GLN A 244 2.49 24.41 -18.71
C GLN A 244 1.53 25.16 -17.78
N LEU A 245 1.22 24.57 -16.62
CA LEU A 245 0.37 25.19 -15.60
C LEU A 245 0.96 26.50 -15.05
N LEU A 246 2.29 26.57 -14.91
CA LEU A 246 3.00 27.77 -14.49
C LEU A 246 2.79 28.91 -15.51
N VAL A 247 2.93 28.64 -16.81
CA VAL A 247 2.73 29.64 -17.86
C VAL A 247 1.28 30.13 -17.89
N GLU A 248 0.31 29.22 -17.85
CA GLU A 248 -1.12 29.57 -17.82
C GLU A 248 -1.46 30.48 -16.63
N SER A 249 -0.89 30.20 -15.45
CA SER A 249 -1.13 31.01 -14.25
C SER A 249 -0.52 32.41 -14.31
N ALA A 250 0.52 32.62 -15.11
CA ALA A 250 1.17 33.91 -15.28
C ALA A 250 0.43 34.83 -16.26
N ASP A 251 -0.29 34.25 -17.23
CA ASP A 251 -1.10 34.99 -18.19
C ASP A 251 -2.40 35.52 -17.55
N GLU A 252 -3.03 34.76 -16.64
CA GLU A 252 -4.25 35.18 -15.93
C GLU A 252 -4.06 36.38 -14.98
N THR A 253 -2.83 36.63 -14.51
CA THR A 253 -2.49 37.76 -13.64
C THR A 253 -2.20 39.04 -14.42
N GLN A 254 -1.94 38.98 -15.72
CA GLN A 254 -1.71 40.17 -16.55
C GLN A 254 -3.01 40.80 -17.09
N ASP A 255 -4.12 40.06 -17.07
CA ASP A 255 -5.45 40.49 -17.56
C ASP A 255 -6.39 41.05 -16.46
N LYS A 256 -5.90 41.34 -15.25
CA LYS A 256 -6.67 41.94 -14.13
C LYS A 256 -6.02 43.21 -13.61
#